data_AF-A0A3N5RTY0-F1
#
_entry.id   AF-A0A3N5RTY0-F1
#
_cell.length_a   1.000
_cell.length_b   1.000
_cell.length_c   1.000
_cell.angle_alpha   90.00
_cell.angle_beta   90.00
_cell.angle_gamma   90.00
#
_symmetry.space_group_name_H-M   'P 1'
#
loop_
_entity.id
_entity.type
_entity.pdbx_description
1 polymer ?
#
loop_
_entity_poly.entity_id
_entity_poly.type
_entity_poly.pdbx_seq_one_letter_code
_entity_poly.pdbx_strand_id
1 'polypeptide(L)' 'MKVGVIGASGYVGGELLRLLVVHPEVELS' A
#
# COMPACT_ATOMS: atom_id res chain seq x y z
N MET A 1 -1.50 -11.80 -1.48
CA MET A 1 -0.13 -11.69 -0.92
C MET A 1 -0.15 -10.66 0.20
N LYS A 2 0.47 -10.95 1.36
CA LYS A 2 0.52 -9.99 2.48
C LYS A 2 1.74 -9.09 2.35
N VAL A 3 1.55 -7.77 2.38
CA VAL A 3 2.64 -6.78 2.19
C VAL A 3 2.57 -5.67 3.23
N GLY A 4 3.73 -5.17 3.63
CA GLY A 4 3.87 -3.95 4.44
C GLY A 4 4.52 -2.84 3.62
N VAL A 5 4.11 -1.59 3.85
CA VAL A 5 4.67 -0.40 3.19
C VAL A 5 5.43 0.43 4.22
N ILE A 6 6.76 0.47 4.11
CA ILE A 6 7.61 1.29 4.97
C ILE A 6 7.72 2.70 4.37
N GLY A 7 7.56 3.73 5.20
CA GLY A 7 7.61 5.12 4.73
C GLY A 7 6.31 5.62 4.06
N ALA A 8 5.18 4.98 4.40
CA ALA A 8 3.85 5.33 3.86
C ALA A 8 3.39 6.78 4.12
N SER A 9 4.02 7.51 5.05
CA SER A 9 3.71 8.91 5.36
C SER A 9 4.18 9.90 4.30
N GLY A 10 5.07 9.49 3.38
CA GLY A 10 5.50 10.32 2.25
C GLY A 10 4.49 10.28 1.10
N TYR A 11 4.57 11.25 0.17
CA TYR A 11 3.66 11.36 -0.97
C TYR A 11 3.57 10.08 -1.81
N VAL A 12 4.73 9.50 -2.14
CA VAL A 12 4.81 8.25 -2.92
C VAL A 12 4.24 7.08 -2.12
N GLY A 13 4.49 7.02 -0.81
CA GLY A 13 3.96 5.97 0.05
C GLY A 13 2.44 6.01 0.16
N GLY A 14 1.86 7.21 0.29
CA GLY A 14 0.41 7.41 0.30
C GLY A 14 -0.24 7.05 -1.04
N GLU A 15 0.38 7.40 -2.16
CA GLU A 15 -0.14 7.05 -3.49
C GLU A 15 -0.05 5.54 -3.76
N LEU A 16 1.05 4.90 -3.33
CA LEU A 16 1.16 3.45 -3.38
C LEU A 16 0.04 2.78 -2.56
N LEU A 17 -0.22 3.26 -1.34
CA LEU A 17 -1.32 2.74 -0.53
C LEU A 17 -2.69 2.96 -1.20
N ARG A 18 -2.92 4.12 -1.85
CA ARG A 18 -4.16 4.42 -2.58
C ARG A 18 -4.44 3.39 -3.67
N LEU A 19 -3.41 2.92 -4.36
CA LEU A 19 -3.55 1.87 -5.38
C LEU A 19 -3.71 0.49 -4.75
N LEU A 20 -2.91 0.15 -3.73
CA LEU A 20 -2.92 -1.17 -3.13
C LEU A 20 -4.18 -1.47 -2.32
N VAL A 21 -4.85 -0.46 -1.74
CA VAL A 21 -6.06 -0.67 -0.93
C VAL A 21 -7.25 -1.25 -1.71
N VAL A 22 -7.27 -1.04 -3.04
CA VAL A 22 -8.31 -1.56 -3.94
C VAL A 22 -7.82 -2.73 -4.80
N HIS A 23 -6.57 -3.16 -4.63
CA HIS A 23 -5.99 -4.19 -5.48
C HIS A 23 -6.51 -5.58 -5.07
N PRO A 24 -7.08 -6.38 -5.99
CA PRO A 24 -7.82 -7.60 -5.64
C PRO A 24 -6.96 -8.71 -5.04
N GLU A 25 -5.65 -8.67 -5.25
CA GLU A 25 -4.72 -9.75 -4.83
C GLU A 25 -3.80 -9.38 -3.65
N VAL A 26 -3.94 -8.16 -3.11
CA VAL A 26 -3.03 -7.63 -2.08
C VAL A 26 -3.79 -7.37 -0.79
N GLU A 27 -3.21 -7.83 0.31
CA GLU A 27 -3.67 -7.52 1.65
C GLU A 27 -2.55 -6.77 2.38
N LEU A 28 -2.87 -5.61 2.94
CA LEU A 28 -1.93 -4.80 3.71
C LEU A 28 -1.78 -5.35 5.14
N SER A 29 -0.55 -5.36 5.67
CA SER A 29 -0.22 -5.80 7.03
C SER A 29 -0.17 -4.67 8.04
#